data_AF-A0A6P0R7T4-F1
#
_entry.id   AF-A0A6P0R7T4-F1
#
_cell.length_a   1.000
_cell.length_b   1.000
_cell.length_c   1.000
_cell.angle_alpha   90.00
_cell.angle_beta   90.00
_cell.angle_gamma   90.00
#
_symmetry.space_group_name_H-M   'P 1'
#
loop_
_entity.id
_entity.type
_entity.pdbx_description
1 polymer ?
#
loop_
_entity_poly.entity_id
_entity_poly.type
_entity_poly.pdbx_seq_one_letter_code
_entity_poly.pdbx_strand_id
1 'polypeptide(L)' 'MAKRITMFWVKIVRQYVAINLANNSFVEMANNLVNFYKNSALPFEYYSREYLMSWEARKNWVKPDLKPL' A
#
# COMPACT_ATOMS: atom_id res chain seq x y z
N MET A 1 -6.86 2.65 -13.15
CA MET A 1 -5.57 2.67 -12.41
C MET A 1 -5.78 3.10 -10.96
N ALA A 2 -6.53 4.19 -10.72
CA ALA A 2 -6.82 4.74 -9.39
C ALA A 2 -7.23 3.70 -8.33
N LYS A 3 -8.27 2.88 -8.58
CA LYS A 3 -8.80 1.90 -7.59
C LYS A 3 -7.76 0.90 -7.04
N ARG A 4 -6.76 0.51 -7.83
CA ARG A 4 -5.71 -0.44 -7.42
C ARG A 4 -4.71 0.18 -6.46
N ILE A 5 -4.22 1.37 -6.82
CA ILE A 5 -3.28 2.13 -6.02
C ILE A 5 -3.94 2.55 -4.71
N THR A 6 -5.23 2.95 -4.75
CA THR A 6 -6.01 3.20 -3.54
C THR A 6 -6.08 1.97 -2.63
N MET A 7 -6.39 0.79 -3.16
CA MET A 7 -6.44 -0.45 -2.36
C MET A 7 -5.08 -0.86 -1.79
N PHE A 8 -3.99 -0.65 -2.54
CA PHE A 8 -2.64 -0.84 -2.02
C PHE A 8 -2.41 0.04 -0.79
N TRP A 9 -2.69 1.34 -0.88
CA TRP A 9 -2.52 2.27 0.24
C TRP A 9 -3.40 1.93 1.44
N VAL A 10 -4.66 1.54 1.21
CA VAL A 10 -5.56 1.08 2.29
C VAL A 10 -4.95 -0.10 3.05
N LYS A 11 -4.33 -1.06 2.34
CA LYS A 11 -3.69 -2.21 2.98
C LYS A 11 -2.43 -1.84 3.75
N ILE A 12 -1.58 -0.98 3.17
CA ILE A 12 -0.37 -0.46 3.82
C ILE A 12 -0.74 0.26 5.12
N VAL A 13 -1.72 1.17 5.08
CA VAL A 13 -2.19 1.91 6.27
C VAL A 13 -2.72 0.94 7.32
N ARG A 14 -3.58 -0.02 6.92
CA ARG A 14 -4.16 -1.00 7.85
C ARG A 14 -3.08 -1.85 8.54
N GLN A 15 -2.07 -2.30 7.80
CA GLN A 15 -0.99 -3.11 8.35
C GLN A 15 -0.08 -2.30 9.27
N TYR A 16 0.28 -1.09 8.87
CA TYR A 16 1.05 -0.18 9.71
C TYR A 16 0.34 0.10 11.04
N VAL A 17 -0.96 0.42 10.99
CA VAL A 17 -1.78 0.69 12.17
C VAL A 17 -1.85 -0.56 13.06
N ALA A 18 -2.05 -1.75 12.49
CA ALA A 18 -2.11 -3.00 13.25
C ALA A 18 -0.79 -3.32 13.99
N ILE A 19 0.36 -2.97 13.41
CA ILE A 19 1.69 -3.21 14.00
C ILE A 19 2.01 -2.17 15.08
N ASN A 20 1.57 -0.92 14.90
CA ASN A 20 2.00 0.22 15.74
C ASN A 20 0.96 0.67 16.79
N LEU A 21 -0.21 0.01 16.86
CA LEU A 21 -1.36 0.45 17.66
C LEU A 21 -1.07 0.59 19.17
N ALA A 22 -0.12 -0.18 19.70
CA ALA A 22 0.09 -0.30 21.14
C ALA A 22 0.96 0.80 21.76
N ASN A 23 1.75 1.54 20.96
CA ASN A 23 2.93 2.25 21.49
C ASN A 23 3.03 3.75 21.13
N ASN A 24 2.08 4.34 20.40
CA ASN A 24 2.21 5.71 19.90
C ASN A 24 0.88 6.48 19.97
N SER A 25 0.96 7.80 20.14
CA SER A 25 -0.20 8.66 19.93
C SER A 25 -0.65 8.62 18.46
N PHE A 26 -1.92 8.92 18.20
CA PHE A 26 -2.45 8.97 16.83
C PHE A 26 -1.66 9.93 15.92
N VAL A 27 -1.24 11.07 16.47
CA VAL A 27 -0.47 12.09 15.74
C VAL A 27 0.91 11.57 15.35
N GLU A 28 1.63 10.94 16.29
CA GLU A 28 2.94 10.33 16.00
C GLU A 28 2.80 9.21 14.96
N MET A 29 1.77 8.38 15.05
CA MET A 29 1.51 7.34 14.06
C MET A 29 1.27 7.92 12.67
N ALA A 30 0.45 8.97 12.56
CA ALA A 30 0.16 9.62 11.29
C ALA A 30 1.42 10.25 10.66
N ASN A 31 2.21 10.97 11.45
CA ASN A 31 3.46 11.57 11.00
C ASN A 31 4.47 10.51 10.55
N ASN A 32 4.64 9.45 11.33
CA ASN A 32 5.53 8.34 11.00
C ASN A 32 5.06 7.59 9.74
N LEU A 33 3.76 7.37 9.57
CA LEU A 33 3.19 6.74 8.38
C LEU A 33 3.55 7.53 7.11
N VAL A 34 3.34 8.86 7.13
CA VAL A 34 3.71 9.71 6.00
C VAL A 34 5.21 9.66 5.74
N ASN A 35 6.04 9.69 6.79
CA ASN A 35 7.50 9.65 6.66
C ASN A 35 8.00 8.33 6.06
N PHE A 36 7.46 7.18 6.51
CA PHE A 36 7.85 5.85 6.02
C PHE A 36 7.36 5.59 4.59
N TYR A 37 6.18 6.10 4.25
CA TYR A 37 5.50 5.77 3.00
C TYR A 37 5.36 6.96 2.02
N LYS A 38 6.18 8.00 2.17
CA LYS A 38 6.20 9.19 1.30
C LYS A 38 6.50 8.92 -0.17
N ASN A 39 7.12 7.78 -0.48
CA ASN A 39 7.45 7.42 -1.86
C ASN A 39 6.16 7.03 -2.62
N SER A 40 5.68 7.92 -3.49
CA SER A 40 4.50 7.64 -4.32
C SER A 40 4.70 6.50 -5.31
N ALA A 41 5.95 6.13 -5.63
CA ALA A 41 6.28 4.99 -6.49
C ALA A 41 6.33 3.64 -5.74
N LEU A 42 6.11 3.63 -4.42
CA LEU A 42 6.13 2.41 -3.60
C LEU A 42 5.30 1.24 -4.16
N PRO A 43 4.09 1.42 -4.75
CA PRO A 43 3.35 0.31 -5.34
C PRO A 43 4.14 -0.49 -6.39
N PHE A 44 5.06 0.16 -7.13
CA PHE A 44 5.87 -0.49 -8.15
C PHE A 44 7.02 -1.34 -7.59
N GLU A 45 7.26 -1.28 -6.28
CA GLU A 45 8.14 -2.25 -5.63
C GLU A 45 7.42 -3.58 -5.36
N TYR A 46 6.09 -3.55 -5.23
CA TYR A 46 5.24 -4.72 -4.93
C TYR A 46 4.64 -5.33 -6.19
N TYR A 47 4.41 -4.49 -7.20
CA TYR A 47 3.77 -4.90 -8.43
C TYR A 47 4.58 -4.55 -9.67
N SER A 48 4.65 -5.47 -10.63
CA SER A 48 5.14 -5.11 -11.97
C SER A 48 4.15 -4.16 -12.66
N ARG A 49 4.67 -3.33 -13.57
CA ARG A 49 3.84 -2.37 -14.31
C ARG A 49 2.84 -3.10 -15.20
N GLU A 50 3.28 -4.17 -15.83
CA GLU A 50 2.52 -5.03 -16.72
C GLU A 50 1.35 -5.66 -15.97
N TYR A 51 1.61 -6.17 -14.76
CA TYR A 51 0.59 -6.79 -13.93
C TYR A 51 -0.44 -5.78 -13.40
N LEU A 52 -0.03 -4.59 -12.94
CA LEU A 52 -0.96 -3.51 -12.56
C LEU A 52 -1.82 -2.99 -13.73
N MET A 53 -1.31 -3.12 -14.95
CA MET A 53 -1.98 -2.67 -16.17
C MET A 53 -2.81 -3.78 -16.85
N SER A 54 -2.71 -5.02 -16.36
CA SER A 54 -3.45 -6.18 -16.86
C SER A 54 -4.97 -6.00 -16.77
N TRP A 55 -5.69 -6.72 -17.63
CA TRP A 55 -7.15 -6.74 -17.62
C TRP A 55 -7.72 -7.27 -16.30
N GLU A 56 -7.08 -8.28 -15.72
CA GLU A 56 -7.49 -8.87 -14.45
C GLU A 56 -7.37 -7.86 -13.31
N ALA A 57 -6.21 -7.20 -13.17
CA ALA A 57 -6.01 -6.13 -12.20
C ALA A 57 -6.92 -4.92 -12.47
N ARG A 58 -7.40 -4.73 -13.70
CA ARG A 58 -8.40 -3.71 -14.03
C ARG A 58 -9.76 -3.97 -13.40
N LYS A 59 -10.18 -5.23 -13.33
CA LYS A 59 -11.49 -5.65 -12.85
C LYS A 59 -11.50 -5.97 -11.36
N ASN A 60 -10.42 -6.58 -10.86
CA ASN A 60 -10.35 -7.14 -9.52
C ASN A 60 -9.19 -6.57 -8.71
N TRP A 61 -9.26 -6.73 -7.40
CA TRP A 61 -8.05 -6.61 -6.57
C TRP A 61 -7.17 -7.84 -6.81
N VAL A 62 -5.89 -7.59 -7.06
CA VAL A 62 -4.89 -8.62 -7.29
C VAL A 62 -3.80 -8.53 -6.23
N LYS A 63 -3.26 -9.68 -5.81
CA LYS A 63 -2.12 -9.75 -4.89
C LYS A 63 -0.86 -9.23 -5.59
N PRO A 64 0.08 -8.62 -4.87
CA PRO A 64 1.41 -8.30 -5.42
C PRO A 64 2.07 -9.49 -6.11
N ASP A 65 2.68 -9.25 -7.28
CA ASP A 65 3.41 -10.26 -8.04
C ASP A 65 4.93 -10.24 -7.77
N LEU A 66 5.48 -9.13 -7.26
CA LEU A 66 6.93 -9.01 -7.00
C LEU A 66 7.31 -9.36 -5.56
N LYS A 67 6.59 -8.83 -4.57
CA LYS A 67 6.83 -9.11 -3.14
C LYS A 67 5.52 -9.05 -2.34
N PRO A 68 5.35 -9.86 -1.29
CA PRO A 68 4.15 -9.80 -0.44
C PRO A 68 4.01 -8.42 0.25
N LEU A 69 2.77 -8.05 0.55
CA LEU A 69 2.39 -6.90 1.38
C LEU A 69 2.56 -7.23 2.86
#